data_AF-A0A162ND56-F1
#
_entry.id   AF-A0A162ND56-F1
#
_cell.length_a   1.000
_cell.length_b   1.000
_cell.length_c   1.000
_cell.angle_alpha   90.00
_cell.angle_beta   90.00
_cell.angle_gamma   90.00
#
_symmetry.space_group_name_H-M   'P 1'
#
loop_
_entity.id
_entity.type
_entity.pdbx_description
1 polymer ?
#
loop_
_entity_poly.entity_id
_entity_poly.type
_entity_poly.pdbx_seq_one_letter_code
_entity_poly.pdbx_strand_id
1 'polypeptide(L)'
;MSFIVCNTQVFANILSHLSYVLVGYLTHVVTVRTDSGFHDFFTFRLRLTALVYPFSGIGSAVTSIYVSFNGDRILGIDGYKLLLRHYEKEKDQEAQDDDDTQTKLHKRHSNVARLRDQLVKDVKKEGFTIDDEDNTPYLAAFLHIIGHKKAKKIKHCILTNSVYIGSEKVIDEEKEYFFKSDIMVVVGPGSCCKYQKRLLYDKANTMTETMIDQLEMVHRLDDSSYLETFATIGQLFFTTIECMEIDGDRWVKVIIIIYTIMSVLQTVSLIALHKQTSAFSVFKDANTKTSAKNDDPISTKKEYKSELSEDVSSISTKNEDNTESSKDNLPVLIENEDSGILPKTDASIISQCLDKLKRKKARTAKLRADIIEILTAFAGIIVLLFMGIWADYNSHSVTEWLVISWFLCPLLICTISTCVFCIERNAEKTTEILLVPSLIIPFGLVTSATVIGYLPNKYRGRNQGANNASAVWALIWFQNCVVRLLLSHTQEGVVSMNEIQIVSLNNDSASSLSATKSKSINFTELFYSINTLFFIYSPFELLA
;
A
#
# COMPACT_ATOMS: atom_id res chain seq x y z
N MET A 1 9.85 -39.62 -41.63
CA MET A 1 8.52 -39.45 -40.98
C MET A 1 8.58 -39.63 -39.46
N SER A 2 9.16 -40.70 -38.90
CA SER A 2 9.14 -40.95 -37.45
C SER A 2 9.78 -39.87 -36.57
N PHE A 3 10.79 -39.15 -37.09
CA PHE A 3 11.40 -38.01 -36.38
C PHE A 3 10.46 -36.79 -36.30
N ILE A 4 9.68 -36.53 -37.36
CA ILE A 4 8.73 -35.41 -37.41
C ILE A 4 7.54 -35.68 -36.46
N VAL A 5 7.01 -36.91 -36.47
CA VAL A 5 5.87 -37.31 -35.61
C VAL A 5 6.27 -37.34 -34.13
N CYS A 6 7.48 -37.77 -33.80
CA CYS A 6 8.00 -37.73 -32.43
C CYS A 6 8.13 -36.29 -31.91
N ASN A 7 8.62 -35.38 -32.76
CA ASN A 7 8.79 -33.96 -32.39
C ASN A 7 7.45 -33.26 -32.19
N THR A 8 6.42 -33.57 -32.98
CA THR A 8 5.09 -32.96 -32.82
C THR A 8 4.44 -33.35 -31.49
N GLN A 9 4.58 -34.59 -31.03
CA GLN A 9 4.01 -35.01 -29.74
C GLN A 9 4.73 -34.37 -28.55
N VAL A 10 6.06 -34.31 -28.59
CA VAL A 10 6.87 -33.65 -27.56
C VAL A 10 6.53 -32.16 -27.50
N PHE A 11 6.42 -31.51 -28.66
CA PHE A 11 6.07 -30.09 -28.73
C PHE A 11 4.64 -29.82 -28.22
N ALA A 12 3.67 -30.67 -28.56
CA ALA A 12 2.30 -30.56 -28.03
C ALA A 12 2.26 -30.71 -26.51
N ASN A 13 3.05 -31.65 -25.96
CA ASN A 13 3.16 -31.82 -24.51
C ASN A 13 3.80 -30.59 -23.85
N ILE A 14 4.89 -30.05 -24.42
CA ILE A 14 5.55 -28.83 -23.91
C ILE A 14 4.59 -27.64 -23.96
N LEU A 15 3.89 -27.43 -25.07
CA LEU A 15 2.92 -26.35 -25.20
C LEU A 15 1.78 -26.50 -24.19
N SER A 16 1.26 -27.70 -23.99
CA SER A 16 0.23 -27.97 -22.99
C SER A 16 0.70 -27.57 -21.58
N HIS A 17 1.90 -28.02 -21.16
CA HIS A 17 2.47 -27.66 -19.86
C HIS A 17 2.75 -26.16 -19.75
N LEU A 18 3.28 -25.54 -20.81
CA LEU A 18 3.52 -24.09 -20.85
C LEU A 18 2.20 -23.32 -20.72
N SER A 19 1.15 -23.76 -21.41
CA SER A 19 -0.19 -23.16 -21.29
C SER A 19 -0.73 -23.29 -19.88
N TYR A 20 -0.59 -24.44 -19.21
CA TYR A 20 -1.02 -24.60 -17.81
C TYR A 20 -0.26 -23.70 -16.85
N VAL A 21 1.07 -23.66 -16.98
CA VAL A 21 1.90 -22.80 -16.14
C VAL A 21 1.60 -21.33 -16.41
N LEU A 22 1.42 -20.94 -17.67
CA LEU A 22 1.06 -19.57 -18.05
C LEU A 22 -0.32 -19.21 -17.51
N VAL A 23 -1.31 -20.11 -17.59
CA VAL A 23 -2.64 -19.89 -17.01
C VAL A 23 -2.51 -19.70 -15.50
N GLY A 24 -1.77 -20.56 -14.80
CA GLY A 24 -1.49 -20.42 -13.36
C GLY A 24 -0.86 -19.06 -13.04
N TYR A 25 0.16 -18.66 -13.80
CA TYR A 25 0.83 -17.37 -13.68
C TYR A 25 -0.10 -16.17 -13.95
N LEU A 26 -0.95 -16.25 -14.98
CA LEU A 26 -1.92 -15.21 -15.29
C LEU A 26 -3.02 -15.12 -14.24
N THR A 27 -3.48 -16.25 -13.70
CA THR A 27 -4.45 -16.25 -12.59
C THR A 27 -3.81 -15.63 -11.35
N HIS A 28 -2.53 -15.92 -11.05
CA HIS A 28 -1.78 -15.25 -9.98
C HIS A 28 -1.74 -13.73 -10.17
N VAL A 29 -1.45 -13.26 -11.37
CA VAL A 29 -1.46 -11.84 -11.74
C VAL A 29 -2.80 -11.17 -11.42
N VAL A 30 -3.92 -11.84 -11.68
CA VAL A 30 -5.25 -11.29 -11.40
C VAL A 30 -5.47 -11.12 -9.89
N THR A 31 -4.87 -11.98 -9.06
CA THR A 31 -4.99 -11.94 -7.59
C THR A 31 -4.24 -10.79 -6.94
N VAL A 32 -3.23 -10.23 -7.60
CA VAL A 32 -2.44 -9.12 -7.05
C VAL A 32 -3.32 -7.89 -6.94
N ARG A 33 -3.36 -7.32 -5.73
CA ARG A 33 -4.15 -6.12 -5.42
C ARG A 33 -3.78 -5.00 -6.38
N THR A 34 -4.80 -4.38 -6.96
CA THR A 34 -4.67 -3.21 -7.84
C THR A 34 -4.56 -1.95 -6.99
N ASP A 35 -3.75 -0.98 -7.40
CA ASP A 35 -3.81 0.36 -6.80
C ASP A 35 -5.08 1.04 -7.32
N SER A 36 -5.91 1.55 -6.42
CA SER A 36 -7.18 2.17 -6.78
C SER A 36 -6.94 3.56 -7.36
N GLY A 37 -7.65 3.92 -8.42
CA GLY A 37 -7.72 5.30 -8.92
C GLY A 37 -6.74 5.67 -10.03
N PHE A 38 -5.79 4.80 -10.41
CA PHE A 38 -4.98 5.01 -11.62
C PHE A 38 -5.51 4.18 -12.77
N HIS A 39 -5.24 4.64 -14.00
CA HIS A 39 -5.43 3.83 -15.20
C HIS A 39 -4.75 2.46 -15.08
N ASP A 40 -5.29 1.51 -15.86
CA ASP A 40 -4.89 0.09 -15.89
C ASP A 40 -3.38 -0.14 -16.03
N PHE A 41 -2.63 0.82 -16.57
CA PHE A 41 -1.18 0.71 -16.75
C PHE A 41 -0.40 0.53 -15.43
N PHE A 42 -0.71 1.29 -14.37
CA PHE A 42 0.03 1.17 -13.11
C PHE A 42 -0.27 -0.17 -12.44
N THR A 43 -1.54 -0.56 -12.43
CA THR A 43 -2.00 -1.87 -11.97
C THR A 43 -1.36 -2.99 -12.75
N PHE A 44 -1.30 -2.89 -14.08
CA PHE A 44 -0.64 -3.85 -14.95
C PHE A 44 0.84 -3.97 -14.63
N ARG A 45 1.54 -2.85 -14.42
CA ARG A 45 2.95 -2.83 -14.01
C ARG A 45 3.15 -3.54 -12.68
N LEU A 46 2.35 -3.23 -11.66
CA LEU A 46 2.46 -3.87 -10.33
C LEU A 46 2.23 -5.39 -10.43
N ARG A 47 1.21 -5.78 -11.19
CA ARG A 47 0.89 -7.18 -11.49
C ARG A 47 2.02 -7.90 -12.21
N LEU A 48 2.61 -7.27 -13.23
CA LEU A 48 3.73 -7.82 -13.99
C LEU A 48 4.99 -7.93 -13.12
N THR A 49 5.25 -6.94 -12.26
CA THR A 49 6.32 -7.02 -11.27
C THR A 49 6.10 -8.21 -10.33
N ALA A 50 4.91 -8.36 -9.75
CA ALA A 50 4.62 -9.49 -8.86
C ALA A 50 4.69 -10.85 -9.57
N LEU A 51 4.36 -10.91 -10.87
CA LEU A 51 4.54 -12.11 -11.69
C LEU A 51 6.01 -12.49 -11.83
N VAL A 52 6.84 -11.53 -12.21
CA VAL A 52 8.27 -11.75 -12.44
C VAL A 52 9.01 -11.98 -11.11
N TYR A 53 8.51 -11.35 -10.05
CA TYR A 53 9.11 -11.27 -8.73
C TYR A 53 8.10 -11.65 -7.65
N PRO A 54 7.88 -12.96 -7.42
CA PRO A 54 6.86 -13.40 -6.48
C PRO A 54 7.12 -12.94 -5.05
N PHE A 55 8.37 -12.67 -4.64
CA PHE A 55 8.68 -12.08 -3.34
C PHE A 55 8.16 -10.64 -3.19
N SER A 56 8.08 -9.87 -4.27
CA SER A 56 7.44 -8.54 -4.24
C SER A 56 5.94 -8.68 -4.01
N GLY A 57 5.32 -9.66 -4.68
CA GLY A 57 3.93 -10.04 -4.41
C GLY A 57 3.71 -10.49 -2.96
N ILE A 58 4.58 -11.35 -2.42
CA ILE A 58 4.53 -11.80 -1.03
C ILE A 58 4.67 -10.63 -0.06
N GLY A 59 5.67 -9.76 -0.24
CA GLY A 59 5.91 -8.59 0.60
C GLY A 59 4.71 -7.64 0.62
N SER A 60 4.16 -7.31 -0.56
CA SER A 60 2.95 -6.49 -0.68
C SER A 60 1.74 -7.11 0.03
N ALA A 61 1.54 -8.43 -0.10
CA ALA A 61 0.46 -9.14 0.58
C ALA A 61 0.63 -9.09 2.12
N VAL A 62 1.83 -9.38 2.62
CA VAL A 62 2.14 -9.36 4.06
C VAL A 62 1.99 -7.95 4.63
N THR A 63 2.48 -6.92 3.94
CA THR A 63 2.30 -5.52 4.34
C THR A 63 0.83 -5.16 4.42
N SER A 64 0.02 -5.57 3.45
CA SER A 64 -1.43 -5.30 3.46
C SER A 64 -2.16 -6.02 4.61
N ILE A 65 -1.77 -7.26 4.90
CA ILE A 65 -2.28 -8.03 6.05
C ILE A 65 -1.91 -7.31 7.35
N TYR A 66 -0.64 -6.92 7.50
CA TYR A 66 -0.13 -6.18 8.66
C TYR A 66 -0.88 -4.85 8.86
N VAL A 67 -1.07 -4.08 7.79
CA VAL A 67 -1.78 -2.80 7.80
C VAL A 67 -3.24 -2.99 8.22
N SER A 68 -3.92 -4.02 7.71
CA SER A 68 -5.30 -4.34 8.12
C SER A 68 -5.39 -4.67 9.62
N PHE A 69 -4.52 -5.56 10.12
CA PHE A 69 -4.53 -5.95 11.54
C PHE A 69 -4.15 -4.82 12.49
N ASN A 70 -3.28 -3.91 12.06
CA ASN A 70 -2.81 -2.79 12.87
C ASN A 70 -3.52 -1.47 12.52
N GLY A 71 -4.63 -1.52 11.78
CA GLY A 71 -5.32 -0.34 11.26
C GLY A 71 -5.69 0.68 12.33
N ASP A 72 -6.24 0.23 13.46
CA ASP A 72 -6.62 1.13 14.57
C ASP A 72 -5.41 1.87 15.14
N ARG A 73 -4.25 1.20 15.25
CA ARG A 73 -3.00 1.80 15.74
C ARG A 73 -2.36 2.72 14.71
N ILE A 74 -2.44 2.38 13.42
CA ILE A 74 -1.93 3.20 12.33
C ILE A 74 -2.71 4.51 12.23
N LEU A 75 -4.03 4.45 12.39
CA LEU A 75 -4.91 5.62 12.41
C LEU A 75 -4.90 6.39 13.74
N GLY A 76 -4.19 5.90 14.76
CA GLY A 76 -4.12 6.52 16.10
C GLY A 76 -5.40 6.40 16.93
N ILE A 77 -6.40 5.63 16.48
CA ILE A 77 -7.69 5.50 17.16
C ILE A 77 -7.69 4.41 18.25
N ASP A 78 -6.62 3.62 18.36
CA ASP A 78 -6.48 2.54 19.34
C ASP A 78 -6.57 3.03 20.79
N GLY A 79 -6.02 4.22 21.08
CA GLY A 79 -6.08 4.85 22.40
C GLY A 79 -7.49 5.15 22.91
N TYR A 80 -8.46 5.36 22.00
CA TYR A 80 -9.84 5.70 22.37
C TYR A 80 -10.73 4.48 22.57
N LYS A 81 -10.24 3.27 22.27
CA LYS A 81 -11.05 2.04 22.26
C LYS A 81 -11.64 1.69 23.63
N LEU A 82 -10.92 1.99 24.71
CA LEU A 82 -11.40 1.75 26.08
C LEU A 82 -12.53 2.72 26.43
N LEU A 83 -12.35 4.01 26.16
CA LEU A 83 -13.36 5.06 26.38
C LEU A 83 -14.63 4.79 25.57
N LEU A 84 -14.49 4.46 24.28
CA LEU A 84 -15.62 4.14 23.41
C LEU A 84 -16.48 2.97 23.91
N ARG A 85 -15.87 1.97 24.57
CA ARG A 85 -16.61 0.86 25.20
C ARG A 85 -17.41 1.29 26.44
N HIS A 86 -16.98 2.33 27.14
CA HIS A 86 -17.76 2.90 28.25
C HIS A 86 -19.01 3.60 27.72
N TYR A 87 -18.85 4.42 26.67
CA TYR A 87 -19.97 5.13 26.05
C TYR A 87 -21.02 4.20 25.41
N GLU A 88 -20.60 3.05 24.86
CA GLU A 88 -21.53 2.06 24.31
C GLU A 88 -22.48 1.51 25.38
N LYS A 89 -21.99 1.29 26.62
CA LYS A 89 -22.80 0.79 27.75
C LYS A 89 -23.81 1.81 28.27
N GLU A 90 -23.49 3.11 28.21
CA GLU A 90 -24.39 4.18 28.63
C GLU A 90 -25.54 4.35 27.64
N LYS A 91 -25.25 4.23 26.34
CA LYS A 91 -26.22 4.44 25.27
C LYS A 91 -27.33 3.39 25.23
N ASP A 92 -27.03 2.15 25.60
CA ASP A 92 -28.02 1.06 25.67
C ASP A 92 -29.14 1.34 26.69
N GLN A 93 -28.95 2.31 27.59
CA GLN A 93 -29.96 2.73 28.56
C GLN A 93 -30.90 3.84 28.03
N GLU A 94 -30.54 4.53 26.95
CA GLU A 94 -31.27 5.71 26.43
C GLU A 94 -32.12 5.42 25.17
N ALA A 95 -32.03 4.21 24.59
CA ALA A 95 -32.56 3.95 23.24
C ALA A 95 -34.04 3.50 23.24
N GLN A 96 -34.96 4.46 23.44
CA GLN A 96 -36.40 4.25 23.19
C GLN A 96 -37.08 5.58 22.80
N ASP A 97 -36.93 6.06 21.56
CA ASP A 97 -37.98 6.73 20.77
C ASP A 97 -37.50 7.35 19.45
N ASP A 98 -38.44 7.33 18.50
CA ASP A 98 -38.63 8.08 17.25
C ASP A 98 -37.78 7.82 15.99
N ASP A 99 -38.52 7.54 14.91
CA ASP A 99 -38.09 7.09 13.59
C ASP A 99 -38.43 8.12 12.49
N ASP A 100 -37.66 9.23 12.42
CA ASP A 100 -37.68 10.12 11.25
C ASP A 100 -36.30 10.18 10.57
N THR A 101 -36.25 10.10 9.24
CA THR A 101 -35.06 9.71 8.47
C THR A 101 -34.16 10.89 8.07
N GLN A 102 -34.69 12.08 7.84
CA GLN A 102 -33.86 13.25 7.51
C GLN A 102 -33.19 13.83 8.77
N THR A 103 -33.88 13.70 9.90
CA THR A 103 -33.37 13.97 11.25
C THR A 103 -32.18 13.06 11.61
N LYS A 104 -32.01 11.88 10.97
CA LYS A 104 -30.92 10.93 11.29
C LYS A 104 -29.52 11.43 10.95
N LEU A 105 -29.31 12.11 9.82
CA LEU A 105 -27.94 12.55 9.43
C LEU A 105 -27.44 13.66 10.35
N HIS A 106 -28.25 14.70 10.55
CA HIS A 106 -27.91 15.79 11.45
C HIS A 106 -27.73 15.29 12.90
N LYS A 107 -28.62 14.38 13.36
CA LYS A 107 -28.50 13.73 14.68
C LYS A 107 -27.21 12.90 14.79
N ARG A 108 -26.76 12.27 13.70
CA ARG A 108 -25.47 11.56 13.69
C ARG A 108 -24.30 12.53 13.84
N HIS A 109 -24.22 13.58 13.04
CA HIS A 109 -23.11 14.55 13.13
C HIS A 109 -23.06 15.22 14.50
N SER A 110 -24.21 15.59 15.07
CA SER A 110 -24.26 16.13 16.44
C SER A 110 -23.80 15.12 17.48
N ASN A 111 -24.15 13.84 17.31
CA ASN A 111 -23.68 12.77 18.21
C ASN A 111 -22.18 12.52 18.08
N VAL A 112 -21.62 12.59 16.87
CA VAL A 112 -20.18 12.48 16.62
C VAL A 112 -19.44 13.64 17.29
N ALA A 113 -19.90 14.88 17.10
CA ALA A 113 -19.31 16.06 17.74
C ALA A 113 -19.39 15.97 19.28
N ARG A 114 -20.54 15.59 19.83
CA ARG A 114 -20.71 15.38 21.28
C ARG A 114 -19.75 14.33 21.83
N LEU A 115 -19.63 13.19 21.13
CA LEU A 115 -18.72 12.11 21.53
C LEU A 115 -17.25 12.52 21.38
N ARG A 116 -16.89 13.28 20.34
CA ARG A 116 -15.55 13.89 20.20
C ARG A 116 -15.23 14.73 21.42
N ASP A 117 -16.11 15.66 21.80
CA ASP A 117 -15.88 16.58 22.92
C ASP A 117 -15.71 15.83 24.25
N GLN A 118 -16.49 14.78 24.44
CA GLN A 118 -16.37 13.86 25.56
C GLN A 118 -15.02 13.13 25.58
N LEU A 119 -14.60 12.53 24.45
CA LEU A 119 -13.29 11.87 24.32
C LEU A 119 -12.14 12.85 24.59
N VAL A 120 -12.19 14.05 24.03
CA VAL A 120 -11.19 15.11 24.26
C VAL A 120 -11.12 15.48 25.73
N LYS A 121 -12.28 15.63 26.40
CA LYS A 121 -12.36 15.95 27.83
C LYS A 121 -11.73 14.86 28.68
N ASP A 122 -12.01 13.59 28.41
CA ASP A 122 -11.47 12.47 29.20
C ASP A 122 -9.98 12.27 28.98
N VAL A 123 -9.51 12.36 27.73
CA VAL A 123 -8.08 12.29 27.42
C VAL A 123 -7.31 13.45 28.07
N LYS A 124 -7.90 14.65 28.14
CA LYS A 124 -7.32 15.78 28.89
C LYS A 124 -7.26 15.53 30.40
N LYS A 125 -8.26 14.85 30.99
CA LYS A 125 -8.23 14.47 32.42
C LYS A 125 -7.10 13.47 32.72
N GLU A 126 -6.77 12.60 31.77
CA GLU A 126 -5.64 11.67 31.88
C GLU A 126 -4.27 12.36 31.68
N GLY A 127 -4.24 13.68 31.47
CA GLY A 127 -3.01 14.46 31.33
C GLY A 127 -2.41 14.48 29.93
N PHE A 128 -3.15 14.00 28.91
CA PHE A 128 -2.68 14.03 27.53
C PHE A 128 -3.09 15.33 26.82
N THR A 129 -2.12 15.98 26.17
CA THR A 129 -2.37 17.07 25.22
C THR A 129 -2.73 16.50 23.84
N ILE A 130 -3.77 17.05 23.22
CA ILE A 130 -4.18 16.76 21.84
C ILE A 130 -3.80 18.01 21.03
N ASP A 131 -3.12 17.81 19.91
CA ASP A 131 -2.75 18.89 18.99
C ASP A 131 -4.03 19.47 18.36
N ASP A 132 -4.09 20.78 18.14
CA ASP A 132 -5.29 21.43 17.59
C ASP A 132 -5.57 20.99 16.15
N GLU A 133 -4.54 20.50 15.44
CA GLU A 133 -4.67 19.92 14.09
C GLU A 133 -5.01 18.41 14.10
N ASP A 134 -5.01 17.76 15.27
CA ASP A 134 -5.22 16.31 15.40
C ASP A 134 -6.70 15.97 15.58
N ASN A 135 -7.37 15.67 14.46
CA ASN A 135 -8.77 15.24 14.44
C ASN A 135 -8.95 13.73 14.69
N THR A 136 -7.94 13.04 15.25
CA THR A 136 -8.07 11.63 15.66
C THR A 136 -9.27 11.36 16.57
N PRO A 137 -9.59 12.18 17.60
CA PRO A 137 -10.78 11.98 18.42
C PRO A 137 -12.08 12.02 17.61
N TYR A 138 -12.18 12.93 16.64
CA TYR A 138 -13.34 13.04 15.77
C TYR A 138 -13.45 11.82 14.85
N LEU A 139 -12.35 11.39 14.23
CA LEU A 139 -12.30 10.17 13.41
C LEU A 139 -12.71 8.92 14.22
N ALA A 140 -12.23 8.79 15.46
CA ALA A 140 -12.59 7.69 16.35
C ALA A 140 -14.08 7.70 16.70
N ALA A 141 -14.63 8.86 17.08
CA ALA A 141 -16.06 9.05 17.35
C ALA A 141 -16.91 8.74 16.11
N PHE A 142 -16.50 9.25 14.94
CA PHE A 142 -17.17 9.02 13.66
C PHE A 142 -17.24 7.52 13.31
N LEU A 143 -16.11 6.81 13.38
CA LEU A 143 -16.03 5.38 13.13
C LEU A 143 -16.82 4.56 14.15
N HIS A 144 -16.93 5.02 15.40
CA HIS A 144 -17.76 4.37 16.41
C HIS A 144 -19.26 4.53 16.10
N ILE A 145 -19.72 5.77 15.86
CA ILE A 145 -21.14 6.09 15.62
C ILE A 145 -21.67 5.45 14.33
N ILE A 146 -20.85 5.35 13.28
CA ILE A 146 -21.28 4.73 12.00
C ILE A 146 -21.47 3.20 12.10
N GLY A 147 -20.90 2.59 13.15
CA GLY A 147 -21.00 1.17 13.45
C GLY A 147 -19.90 0.31 12.80
N HIS A 148 -19.56 -0.79 13.48
CA HIS A 148 -18.39 -1.63 13.17
C HIS A 148 -18.28 -2.08 11.70
N LYS A 149 -19.39 -2.50 11.07
CA LYS A 149 -19.37 -2.98 9.67
C LYS A 149 -18.99 -1.87 8.67
N LYS A 150 -19.57 -0.68 8.81
CA LYS A 150 -19.27 0.47 7.93
C LYS A 150 -17.90 1.07 8.25
N ALA A 151 -17.58 1.17 9.55
CA ALA A 151 -16.29 1.62 10.02
C ALA A 151 -15.15 0.77 9.45
N LYS A 152 -15.30 -0.58 9.40
CA LYS A 152 -14.31 -1.46 8.79
C LYS A 152 -14.04 -1.10 7.32
N LYS A 153 -15.09 -0.84 6.53
CA LYS A 153 -14.96 -0.44 5.11
C LYS A 153 -14.26 0.91 4.95
N ILE A 154 -14.62 1.90 5.77
CA ILE A 154 -13.98 3.23 5.75
C ILE A 154 -12.52 3.12 6.16
N LYS A 155 -12.20 2.36 7.21
CA LYS A 155 -10.82 2.10 7.61
C LYS A 155 -10.03 1.44 6.48
N HIS A 156 -10.59 0.42 5.83
CA HIS A 156 -9.94 -0.22 4.70
C HIS A 156 -9.60 0.79 3.59
N CYS A 157 -10.54 1.66 3.23
CA CYS A 157 -10.33 2.73 2.23
C CYS A 157 -9.17 3.66 2.57
N ILE A 158 -9.10 4.11 3.82
CA ILE A 158 -8.02 4.99 4.28
C ILE A 158 -6.69 4.23 4.24
N LEU A 159 -6.67 3.00 4.78
CA LEU A 159 -5.48 2.17 4.92
C LEU A 159 -4.91 1.67 3.59
N THR A 160 -5.74 1.51 2.56
CA THR A 160 -5.30 1.20 1.19
C THR A 160 -4.71 2.43 0.46
N ASN A 161 -4.67 3.60 1.09
CA ASN A 161 -4.32 4.88 0.46
C ASN A 161 -5.22 5.22 -0.75
N SER A 162 -6.48 4.78 -0.70
CA SER A 162 -7.46 4.98 -1.77
C SER A 162 -8.27 6.26 -1.62
N VAL A 163 -7.98 7.06 -0.58
CA VAL A 163 -8.59 8.37 -0.35
C VAL A 163 -7.72 9.46 -0.97
N TYR A 164 -8.35 10.40 -1.65
CA TYR A 164 -7.74 11.54 -2.30
C TYR A 164 -8.41 12.83 -1.83
N ILE A 165 -7.68 13.92 -1.87
CA ILE A 165 -8.18 15.26 -1.59
C ILE A 165 -8.25 16.01 -2.91
N GLY A 166 -9.48 16.35 -3.33
CA GLY A 166 -9.74 17.18 -4.50
C GLY A 166 -9.31 18.62 -4.26
N SER A 167 -8.63 19.22 -5.25
CA SER A 167 -8.23 20.63 -5.25
C SER A 167 -8.34 21.23 -6.65
N GLU A 168 -8.84 22.46 -6.76
CA GLU A 168 -8.88 23.20 -8.03
C GLU A 168 -7.53 23.78 -8.45
N LYS A 169 -6.65 24.04 -7.48
CA LYS A 169 -5.34 24.64 -7.71
C LYS A 169 -4.24 23.71 -7.21
N VAL A 170 -3.15 23.61 -7.97
CA VAL A 170 -1.91 23.04 -7.45
C VAL A 170 -1.40 23.99 -6.37
N ILE A 171 -1.20 23.47 -5.16
CA ILE A 171 -0.64 24.26 -4.06
C ILE A 171 0.88 24.22 -4.25
N ASP A 172 1.47 25.34 -4.65
CA ASP A 172 2.90 25.43 -5.02
C ASP A 172 3.86 24.98 -3.91
N GLU A 173 3.43 25.02 -2.64
CA GLU A 173 4.21 24.60 -1.47
C GLU A 173 4.38 23.07 -1.36
N GLU A 174 3.56 22.29 -2.05
CA GLU A 174 3.58 20.83 -2.03
C GLU A 174 3.49 20.28 -3.45
N LYS A 175 4.52 20.53 -4.28
CA LYS A 175 4.58 19.94 -5.64
C LYS A 175 4.55 18.41 -5.65
N GLU A 176 4.76 17.79 -4.50
CA GLU A 176 4.78 16.34 -4.34
C GLU A 176 3.35 15.75 -4.35
N TYR A 177 3.07 14.99 -5.43
CA TYR A 177 1.96 14.02 -5.58
C TYR A 177 0.54 14.57 -5.86
N PHE A 178 0.43 15.63 -6.67
CA PHE A 178 -0.84 15.96 -7.32
C PHE A 178 -0.98 15.19 -8.64
N PHE A 179 -2.11 14.52 -8.81
CA PHE A 179 -2.52 13.88 -10.05
C PHE A 179 -3.63 14.71 -10.68
N LYS A 180 -3.69 14.73 -12.01
CA LYS A 180 -4.87 15.29 -12.68
C LYS A 180 -6.02 14.28 -12.57
N SER A 181 -7.24 14.77 -12.39
CA SER A 181 -8.42 13.88 -12.26
C SER A 181 -8.79 13.16 -13.56
N ASP A 182 -8.38 13.68 -14.71
CA ASP A 182 -8.67 13.12 -16.05
C ASP A 182 -8.00 11.75 -16.28
N ILE A 183 -6.86 11.50 -15.62
CA ILE A 183 -6.14 10.22 -15.69
C ILE A 183 -6.54 9.23 -14.58
N MET A 184 -7.61 9.54 -13.83
CA MET A 184 -8.00 8.80 -12.64
C MET A 184 -9.47 8.38 -12.68
N VAL A 185 -9.76 7.21 -12.11
CA VAL A 185 -11.13 6.78 -11.81
C VAL A 185 -11.41 7.10 -10.34
N VAL A 186 -11.89 8.32 -10.11
CA VAL A 186 -12.22 8.85 -8.78
C VAL A 186 -13.71 9.13 -8.64
N VAL A 187 -14.26 8.87 -7.47
CA VAL A 187 -15.66 9.13 -7.11
C VAL A 187 -15.73 9.89 -5.78
N GLY A 188 -16.87 10.53 -5.51
CA GLY A 188 -17.07 11.28 -4.26
C GLY A 188 -17.07 12.79 -4.46
N PRO A 189 -17.26 13.59 -3.40
CA PRO A 189 -17.45 15.04 -3.51
C PRO A 189 -16.28 15.78 -4.14
N GLY A 190 -15.05 15.29 -3.96
CA GLY A 190 -13.84 15.91 -4.52
C GLY A 190 -13.53 15.47 -5.95
N SER A 191 -14.32 14.56 -6.55
CA SER A 191 -14.03 14.05 -7.91
C SER A 191 -14.21 15.09 -9.01
N CYS A 192 -14.96 16.17 -8.74
CA CYS A 192 -15.15 17.28 -9.67
C CYS A 192 -13.93 18.22 -9.74
N CYS A 193 -13.01 18.15 -8.78
CA CYS A 193 -11.83 19.01 -8.76
C CYS A 193 -10.84 18.64 -9.87
N LYS A 194 -10.10 19.62 -10.38
CA LYS A 194 -9.09 19.40 -11.44
C LYS A 194 -7.92 18.52 -11.01
N TYR A 195 -7.52 18.60 -9.75
CA TYR A 195 -6.38 17.87 -9.21
C TYR A 195 -6.77 17.03 -7.99
N GLN A 196 -6.09 15.90 -7.84
CA GLN A 196 -6.26 14.94 -6.75
C GLN A 196 -4.93 14.78 -6.02
N LYS A 197 -4.93 14.98 -4.70
CA LYS A 197 -3.78 14.70 -3.84
C LYS A 197 -4.04 13.42 -3.07
N ARG A 198 -3.16 12.43 -3.17
CA ARG A 198 -3.30 11.18 -2.40
C ARG A 198 -3.24 11.50 -0.90
N LEU A 199 -4.25 11.09 -0.13
CA LEU A 199 -4.22 11.12 1.32
C LEU A 199 -3.50 9.88 1.82
N LEU A 200 -2.33 10.09 2.41
CA LEU A 200 -1.62 9.01 3.09
C LEU A 200 -2.32 8.69 4.41
N TYR A 201 -2.43 7.41 4.76
CA TYR A 201 -3.08 6.98 6.00
C TYR A 201 -2.47 7.60 7.27
N ASP A 202 -1.17 7.97 7.25
CA ASP A 202 -0.47 8.61 8.36
C ASP A 202 -0.85 10.10 8.54
N LYS A 203 -1.54 10.67 7.56
CA LYS A 203 -2.12 12.03 7.59
C LYS A 203 -3.65 12.00 7.70
N ALA A 204 -4.25 10.83 7.89
CA ALA A 204 -5.71 10.72 8.00
C ALA A 204 -6.26 11.53 9.19
N ASN A 205 -5.48 11.69 10.25
CA ASN A 205 -5.86 12.48 11.41
C ASN A 205 -5.85 13.99 11.16
N THR A 206 -5.21 14.48 10.10
CA THR A 206 -5.22 15.92 9.74
C THR A 206 -6.40 16.27 8.83
N MET A 207 -7.30 15.33 8.53
CA MET A 207 -8.54 15.63 7.80
C MET A 207 -9.43 16.51 8.67
N THR A 208 -10.09 17.50 8.07
CA THR A 208 -11.12 18.30 8.76
C THR A 208 -12.34 17.45 9.09
N GLU A 209 -13.17 17.91 10.03
CA GLU A 209 -14.43 17.26 10.38
C GLU A 209 -15.32 17.04 9.15
N THR A 210 -15.42 18.05 8.30
CA THR A 210 -16.17 18.01 7.03
C THR A 210 -15.61 16.98 6.04
N MET A 211 -14.28 16.82 5.95
CA MET A 211 -13.66 15.78 5.12
C MET A 211 -13.93 14.38 5.69
N ILE A 212 -13.91 14.23 7.03
CA ILE A 212 -14.22 12.97 7.71
C ILE A 212 -15.69 12.59 7.49
N ASP A 213 -16.62 13.54 7.60
CA ASP A 213 -18.05 13.31 7.37
C ASP A 213 -18.33 12.82 5.94
N GLN A 214 -17.61 13.35 4.95
CA GLN A 214 -17.73 12.90 3.56
C GLN A 214 -17.35 11.41 3.39
N LEU A 215 -16.52 10.84 4.27
CA LEU A 215 -16.18 9.42 4.24
C LEU A 215 -17.38 8.52 4.52
N GLU A 216 -18.50 9.05 5.04
CA GLU A 216 -19.74 8.27 5.14
C GLU A 216 -20.15 7.73 3.77
N MET A 217 -19.81 8.37 2.64
CA MET A 217 -20.15 7.83 1.31
C MET A 217 -19.32 6.61 0.89
N VAL A 218 -18.15 6.39 1.50
CA VAL A 218 -17.18 5.34 1.11
C VAL A 218 -17.72 3.93 1.28
N HIS A 219 -18.58 3.69 2.28
CA HIS A 219 -19.04 2.32 2.58
C HIS A 219 -19.81 1.65 1.42
N ARG A 220 -20.22 2.43 0.41
CA ARG A 220 -20.90 1.98 -0.81
C ARG A 220 -19.96 1.59 -1.95
N LEU A 221 -18.68 1.96 -1.87
CA LEU A 221 -17.67 1.75 -2.92
C LEU A 221 -16.91 0.44 -2.76
N ASP A 222 -17.00 -0.15 -1.57
CA ASP A 222 -16.31 -1.37 -1.23
C ASP A 222 -17.11 -2.56 -1.74
N ASP A 223 -16.79 -2.99 -2.97
CA ASP A 223 -17.21 -4.27 -3.51
C ASP A 223 -16.36 -5.37 -2.89
N SER A 224 -17.03 -6.27 -2.18
CA SER A 224 -16.41 -7.51 -1.75
C SER A 224 -15.90 -8.27 -2.98
N SER A 225 -14.60 -8.52 -3.01
CA SER A 225 -13.87 -9.27 -4.03
C SER A 225 -14.18 -10.78 -3.99
N TYR A 226 -15.46 -11.17 -3.85
CA TYR A 226 -15.87 -12.57 -3.75
C TYR A 226 -15.46 -13.34 -4.99
N LEU A 227 -15.69 -12.80 -6.18
CA LEU A 227 -15.32 -13.46 -7.43
C LEU A 227 -13.81 -13.72 -7.50
N GLU A 228 -13.00 -12.73 -7.14
CA GLU A 228 -11.54 -12.85 -7.13
C GLU A 228 -11.10 -13.86 -6.07
N THR A 229 -11.70 -13.84 -4.88
CA THR A 229 -11.42 -14.81 -3.80
C THR A 229 -11.82 -16.23 -4.20
N PHE A 230 -12.96 -16.42 -4.86
CA PHE A 230 -13.36 -17.74 -5.38
C PHE A 230 -12.43 -18.21 -6.49
N ALA A 231 -12.03 -17.32 -7.39
CA ALA A 231 -11.06 -17.62 -8.44
C ALA A 231 -9.72 -18.04 -7.84
N THR A 232 -9.25 -17.36 -6.78
CA THR A 232 -7.99 -17.72 -6.12
C THR A 232 -8.10 -19.04 -5.38
N ILE A 233 -9.21 -19.34 -4.70
CA ILE A 233 -9.43 -20.62 -4.03
C ILE A 233 -9.45 -21.75 -5.07
N GLY A 234 -10.20 -21.59 -6.16
CA GLY A 234 -10.23 -22.57 -7.25
C GLY A 234 -8.84 -22.80 -7.85
N GLN A 235 -8.07 -21.72 -8.03
CA GLN A 235 -6.69 -21.79 -8.47
C GLN A 235 -5.80 -22.55 -7.47
N LEU A 236 -5.90 -22.28 -6.18
CA LEU A 236 -5.11 -22.98 -5.16
C LEU A 236 -5.37 -24.48 -5.17
N PHE A 237 -6.62 -24.91 -5.33
CA PHE A 237 -6.95 -26.32 -5.50
C PHE A 237 -6.32 -26.89 -6.76
N PHE A 238 -6.49 -26.21 -7.90
CA PHE A 238 -5.91 -26.64 -9.18
C PHE A 238 -4.39 -26.79 -9.08
N THR A 239 -3.68 -25.75 -8.62
CA THR A 239 -2.23 -25.76 -8.48
C THR A 239 -1.75 -26.83 -7.48
N THR A 240 -2.50 -27.11 -6.42
CA THR A 240 -2.16 -28.16 -5.45
C THR A 240 -2.26 -29.57 -6.08
N ILE A 241 -3.33 -29.84 -6.83
CA ILE A 241 -3.50 -31.12 -7.53
C ILE A 241 -2.37 -31.32 -8.54
N GLU A 242 -2.09 -30.29 -9.34
CA GLU A 242 -1.00 -30.32 -10.31
C GLU A 242 0.37 -30.53 -9.62
N CYS A 243 0.66 -29.85 -8.50
CA CYS A 243 1.90 -30.08 -7.76
C CYS A 243 2.11 -31.55 -7.32
N MET A 244 1.02 -32.26 -7.04
CA MET A 244 1.06 -33.67 -6.62
C MET A 244 1.26 -34.63 -7.79
N GLU A 245 0.61 -34.36 -8.94
CA GLU A 245 0.62 -35.26 -10.10
C GLU A 245 1.81 -35.03 -11.04
N ILE A 246 2.44 -33.86 -10.96
CA ILE A 246 3.50 -33.48 -11.88
C ILE A 246 4.78 -34.31 -11.64
N ASP A 247 5.15 -35.07 -12.66
CA ASP A 247 6.48 -35.64 -12.85
C ASP A 247 7.41 -34.58 -13.45
N GLY A 248 8.30 -34.02 -12.62
CA GLY A 248 9.19 -32.95 -13.06
C GLY A 248 10.40 -32.79 -12.14
N ASP A 249 11.38 -32.02 -12.60
CA ASP A 249 12.53 -31.62 -11.81
C ASP A 249 12.09 -31.00 -10.47
N ARG A 250 12.75 -31.37 -9.37
CA ARG A 250 12.45 -30.82 -8.03
C ARG A 250 12.54 -29.29 -8.02
N TRP A 251 13.45 -28.72 -8.80
CA TRP A 251 13.61 -27.27 -8.94
C TRP A 251 12.39 -26.59 -9.58
N VAL A 252 11.69 -27.24 -10.51
CA VAL A 252 10.43 -26.70 -11.06
C VAL A 252 9.32 -26.77 -10.03
N LYS A 253 9.25 -27.83 -9.24
CA LYS A 253 8.27 -27.92 -8.14
C LYS A 253 8.43 -26.78 -7.15
N VAL A 254 9.68 -26.36 -6.87
CA VAL A 254 9.95 -25.17 -6.06
C VAL A 254 9.30 -23.92 -6.66
N ILE A 255 9.44 -23.67 -7.97
CA ILE A 255 8.80 -22.51 -8.61
C ILE A 255 7.28 -22.51 -8.35
N ILE A 256 6.62 -23.65 -8.55
CA ILE A 256 5.16 -23.74 -8.37
C ILE A 256 4.76 -23.53 -6.90
N ILE A 257 5.50 -24.12 -5.95
CA ILE A 257 5.27 -23.93 -4.50
C ILE A 257 5.35 -22.44 -4.15
N ILE A 258 6.30 -21.70 -4.71
CA ILE A 258 6.49 -20.27 -4.44
C ILE A 258 5.29 -19.46 -4.92
N TYR A 259 4.87 -19.68 -6.16
CA TYR A 259 3.68 -19.01 -6.69
C TYR A 259 2.41 -19.39 -5.91
N THR A 260 2.32 -20.62 -5.42
CA THR A 260 1.24 -21.08 -4.54
C THR A 260 1.23 -20.29 -3.24
N ILE A 261 2.38 -20.19 -2.54
CA ILE A 261 2.51 -19.41 -1.29
C ILE A 261 2.15 -17.94 -1.53
N MET A 262 2.67 -17.33 -2.59
CA MET A 262 2.32 -15.96 -2.97
C MET A 262 0.81 -15.79 -3.10
N SER A 263 0.10 -16.76 -3.65
CA SER A 263 -1.34 -16.69 -3.91
C SER A 263 -2.19 -16.87 -2.69
N VAL A 264 -1.80 -17.80 -1.82
CA VAL A 264 -2.43 -17.92 -0.50
C VAL A 264 -2.31 -16.59 0.22
N LEU A 265 -1.12 -15.98 0.25
CA LEU A 265 -0.90 -14.71 0.93
C LEU A 265 -1.66 -13.56 0.26
N GLN A 266 -1.68 -13.46 -1.07
CA GLN A 266 -2.46 -12.46 -1.80
C GLN A 266 -3.95 -12.59 -1.51
N THR A 267 -4.48 -13.82 -1.50
CA THR A 267 -5.88 -14.12 -1.15
C THR A 267 -6.20 -13.69 0.28
N VAL A 268 -5.36 -14.09 1.25
CA VAL A 268 -5.52 -13.67 2.64
C VAL A 268 -5.44 -12.15 2.74
N SER A 269 -4.58 -11.50 1.95
CA SER A 269 -4.50 -10.05 1.92
C SER A 269 -5.78 -9.40 1.41
N LEU A 270 -6.44 -9.95 0.37
CA LEU A 270 -7.71 -9.45 -0.17
C LEU A 270 -8.85 -9.60 0.86
N ILE A 271 -8.85 -10.69 1.63
CA ILE A 271 -9.79 -10.91 2.73
C ILE A 271 -9.53 -9.93 3.89
N ALA A 272 -8.25 -9.73 4.22
CA ALA A 272 -7.85 -8.84 5.32
C ALA A 272 -8.15 -7.38 4.99
N LEU A 273 -7.83 -6.94 3.78
CA LEU A 273 -7.99 -5.56 3.33
C LEU A 273 -8.76 -5.54 2.02
N HIS A 274 -10.00 -5.07 2.03
CA HIS A 274 -10.84 -5.18 0.84
C HIS A 274 -10.30 -4.34 -0.31
N LYS A 275 -10.50 -4.83 -1.53
CA LYS A 275 -10.17 -4.12 -2.77
C LYS A 275 -11.23 -3.06 -3.05
N GLN A 276 -10.79 -1.87 -3.46
CA GLN A 276 -11.68 -0.82 -3.92
C GLN A 276 -11.71 -0.78 -5.44
N THR A 277 -12.91 -0.62 -6.01
CA THR A 277 -13.10 -0.53 -7.47
C THR A 277 -12.70 0.84 -8.02
N SER A 278 -12.86 1.89 -7.22
CA SER A 278 -12.51 3.27 -7.55
C SER A 278 -11.87 3.97 -6.36
N ALA A 279 -11.01 4.94 -6.61
CA ALA A 279 -10.51 5.83 -5.55
C ALA A 279 -11.61 6.78 -5.07
N PHE A 280 -11.61 7.11 -3.78
CA PHE A 280 -12.56 8.07 -3.21
C PHE A 280 -11.90 9.43 -3.05
N SER A 281 -12.55 10.49 -3.51
CA SER A 281 -12.07 11.86 -3.38
C SER A 281 -12.95 12.68 -2.45
N VAL A 282 -12.33 13.25 -1.40
CA VAL A 282 -12.94 14.22 -0.50
C VAL A 282 -12.66 15.64 -0.98
N PHE A 283 -13.64 16.51 -0.82
CA PHE A 283 -13.51 17.93 -1.14
C PHE A 283 -12.87 18.67 0.03
N LYS A 284 -11.83 19.47 -0.23
CA LYS A 284 -11.18 20.31 0.78
C LYS A 284 -11.93 21.62 0.93
N ASP A 285 -12.38 21.92 2.15
CA ASP A 285 -13.04 23.20 2.42
C ASP A 285 -12.14 24.40 2.11
N ALA A 286 -12.63 25.30 1.26
CA ALA A 286 -11.90 26.50 0.83
C ALA A 286 -11.51 27.42 2.01
N ASN A 287 -12.24 27.35 3.12
CA ASN A 287 -12.12 28.28 4.25
C ASN A 287 -11.01 27.90 5.24
N THR A 288 -10.34 26.76 5.11
CA THR A 288 -9.27 26.34 6.05
C THR A 288 -7.94 27.07 5.87
N LYS A 289 -7.82 27.97 4.87
CA LYS A 289 -6.53 28.53 4.45
C LYS A 289 -5.98 29.70 5.28
N THR A 290 -6.59 30.13 6.40
CA THR A 290 -6.21 31.46 6.94
C THR A 290 -6.16 31.62 8.46
N SER A 291 -6.28 30.57 9.27
CA SER A 291 -6.15 30.75 10.73
C SER A 291 -4.71 30.61 11.26
N ALA A 292 -3.74 30.15 10.45
CA ALA A 292 -2.44 29.73 10.98
C ALA A 292 -1.30 30.77 10.86
N LYS A 293 -1.51 31.98 10.31
CA LYS A 293 -0.38 32.90 10.04
C LYS A 293 -0.60 34.41 10.25
N ASN A 294 -1.72 34.86 10.78
CA ASN A 294 -1.90 36.29 11.11
C ASN A 294 -1.94 36.55 12.63
N ASP A 295 -1.13 35.84 13.40
CA ASP A 295 -0.68 36.36 14.70
C ASP A 295 0.47 37.34 14.45
N ASP A 296 0.13 38.51 13.90
CA ASP A 296 0.89 39.70 14.24
C ASP A 296 0.80 39.85 15.77
N PRO A 297 1.91 40.11 16.49
CA PRO A 297 1.88 40.30 17.92
C PRO A 297 1.14 41.61 18.22
N ILE A 298 -0.19 41.55 18.34
CA ILE A 298 -1.00 42.63 18.86
C ILE A 298 -0.67 42.75 20.34
N SER A 299 0.31 43.61 20.61
CA SER A 299 0.53 44.30 21.87
C SER A 299 -0.81 44.75 22.46
N THR A 300 -1.34 43.97 23.39
CA THR A 300 -2.38 44.42 24.32
C THR A 300 -1.83 44.38 25.73
N LYS A 301 -0.83 45.25 25.96
CA LYS A 301 -0.61 45.84 27.28
C LYS A 301 -1.64 46.96 27.44
N LYS A 302 -2.86 46.62 27.89
CA LYS A 302 -3.73 47.60 28.54
C LYS A 302 -4.23 47.02 29.85
N GLU A 303 -3.74 47.65 30.90
CA GLU A 303 -4.19 47.58 32.28
C GLU A 303 -5.72 47.54 32.35
N TYR A 304 -6.24 46.53 33.06
CA TYR A 304 -7.49 46.70 33.78
C TYR A 304 -7.16 46.58 35.26
N LYS A 305 -6.91 47.74 35.85
CA LYS A 305 -6.84 47.96 37.30
C LYS A 305 -8.17 48.63 37.67
N SER A 306 -9.01 47.92 38.40
CA SER A 306 -10.04 48.53 39.23
C SER A 306 -10.18 47.72 40.50
N GLU A 307 -9.81 48.38 41.58
CA GLU A 307 -9.89 47.95 42.97
C GLU A 307 -11.33 48.07 43.50
N LEU A 308 -11.57 47.33 44.59
CA LEU A 308 -12.54 47.56 45.68
C LEU A 308 -14.04 47.38 45.34
N SER A 309 -14.88 46.79 46.19
CA SER A 309 -14.81 46.53 47.63
C SER A 309 -15.95 45.58 48.06
N GLU A 310 -15.70 44.80 49.11
CA GLU A 310 -16.62 44.52 50.25
C GLU A 310 -18.01 43.88 49.99
N ASP A 311 -18.60 43.01 50.81
CA ASP A 311 -18.26 42.26 52.02
C ASP A 311 -19.53 41.43 52.38
N VAL A 312 -19.44 40.53 53.36
CA VAL A 312 -20.52 40.01 54.24
C VAL A 312 -21.21 38.66 53.95
N SER A 313 -20.96 37.76 54.90
CA SER A 313 -21.85 36.80 55.61
C SER A 313 -21.88 35.30 55.25
N SER A 314 -21.05 34.58 56.00
CA SER A 314 -21.39 33.43 56.86
C SER A 314 -22.83 32.90 56.89
N ILE A 315 -23.01 31.60 56.61
CA ILE A 315 -23.92 30.72 57.37
C ILE A 315 -23.24 29.35 57.56
N SER A 316 -23.02 28.99 58.82
CA SER A 316 -22.75 27.64 59.30
C SER A 316 -24.05 26.86 59.50
N THR A 317 -24.05 25.55 59.23
CA THR A 317 -24.70 24.60 60.17
C THR A 317 -24.14 23.19 60.00
N LYS A 318 -23.78 22.62 61.15
CA LYS A 318 -23.34 21.24 61.39
C LYS A 318 -24.52 20.26 61.32
N ASN A 319 -24.22 18.99 61.04
CA ASN A 319 -24.45 17.78 61.88
C ASN A 319 -24.22 16.53 61.00
N GLU A 320 -23.28 15.64 61.33
CA GLU A 320 -23.45 14.46 62.22
C GLU A 320 -24.57 13.53 61.69
N ASP A 321 -24.42 12.22 61.46
CA ASP A 321 -23.39 11.24 61.82
C ASP A 321 -23.82 9.88 61.21
N ASN A 322 -22.86 8.94 61.03
CA ASN A 322 -22.98 7.49 61.35
C ASN A 322 -23.63 6.52 60.30
N THR A 323 -23.14 5.29 59.99
CA THR A 323 -22.06 4.38 60.49
C THR A 323 -21.90 3.20 59.49
N GLU A 324 -20.67 2.66 59.36
CA GLU A 324 -20.22 1.26 59.03
C GLU A 324 -20.85 0.47 57.86
N SER A 325 -20.23 -0.51 57.18
CA SER A 325 -19.02 -1.33 57.33
C SER A 325 -18.88 -2.10 56.00
N SER A 326 -17.68 -2.28 55.46
CA SER A 326 -17.20 -3.62 55.06
C SER A 326 -15.75 -3.55 54.57
N LYS A 327 -14.94 -4.40 55.18
CA LYS A 327 -13.51 -4.63 54.92
C LYS A 327 -13.34 -5.39 53.61
N ASP A 328 -12.36 -5.01 52.81
CA ASP A 328 -11.51 -5.96 52.08
C ASP A 328 -10.13 -5.34 51.83
N ASN A 329 -9.12 -6.04 52.30
CA ASN A 329 -7.73 -5.61 52.38
C ASN A 329 -7.03 -5.75 51.01
N LEU A 330 -6.62 -4.64 50.42
CA LEU A 330 -5.61 -4.59 49.36
C LEU A 330 -4.39 -3.83 49.91
N PRO A 331 -3.15 -4.35 49.79
CA PRO A 331 -2.00 -3.72 50.41
C PRO A 331 -1.69 -2.38 49.73
N VAL A 332 -1.97 -1.30 50.46
CA VAL A 332 -1.56 0.07 50.16
C VAL A 332 -0.05 0.13 50.36
N LEU A 333 0.67 0.35 49.26
CA LEU A 333 2.08 0.71 49.26
C LEU A 333 2.16 2.16 49.72
N ILE A 334 2.41 2.35 51.02
CA ILE A 334 2.69 3.65 51.62
C ILE A 334 4.11 4.03 51.20
N GLU A 335 4.22 4.86 50.16
CA GLU A 335 5.43 5.65 49.93
C GLU A 335 5.45 6.78 50.94
N ASN A 336 6.49 6.79 51.78
CA ASN A 336 6.78 7.86 52.72
C ASN A 336 7.20 9.11 51.92
N GLU A 337 6.31 10.09 51.82
CA GLU A 337 6.67 11.48 51.61
C GLU A 337 7.26 12.05 52.90
N ASP A 338 8.57 12.29 52.92
CA ASP A 338 9.09 13.45 53.63
C ASP A 338 10.47 13.86 53.12
N SER A 339 10.57 15.14 52.77
CA SER A 339 11.80 15.91 52.48
C SER A 339 12.59 15.54 51.21
N GLY A 340 12.18 16.11 50.08
CA GLY A 340 13.04 16.20 48.91
C GLY A 340 12.45 17.13 47.88
N ILE A 341 13.02 18.34 47.78
CA ILE A 341 12.79 19.37 46.78
C ILE A 341 12.60 18.73 45.39
N LEU A 342 11.37 18.43 45.01
CA LEU A 342 11.07 18.04 43.65
C LEU A 342 11.12 19.34 42.85
N PRO A 343 12.07 19.50 41.91
CA PRO A 343 12.11 20.70 41.10
C PRO A 343 10.73 20.82 40.43
N LYS A 344 10.15 22.02 40.44
CA LYS A 344 9.09 22.42 39.51
C LYS A 344 9.66 22.26 38.11
N THR A 345 9.70 21.02 37.65
CA THR A 345 10.20 20.65 36.35
C THR A 345 9.05 21.04 35.46
N ASP A 346 9.25 22.14 34.73
CA ASP A 346 8.23 22.78 33.91
C ASP A 346 7.41 21.72 33.18
N ALA A 347 6.12 21.64 33.51
CA ALA A 347 5.17 20.76 32.82
C ALA A 347 5.20 20.98 31.29
N SER A 348 5.66 22.16 30.85
CA SER A 348 5.89 22.48 29.44
C SER A 348 7.03 21.67 28.79
N ILE A 349 8.09 21.31 29.52
CA ILE A 349 9.19 20.49 29.01
C ILE A 349 8.73 19.04 28.82
N ILE A 350 7.93 18.54 29.76
CA ILE A 350 7.38 17.18 29.71
C ILE A 350 6.36 17.05 28.57
N SER A 351 5.44 18.01 28.40
CA SER A 351 4.47 18.01 27.29
C SER A 351 5.16 18.15 25.93
N GLN A 352 6.16 19.02 25.80
CA GLN A 352 6.92 19.18 24.56
C GLN A 352 7.73 17.92 24.19
N CYS A 353 8.23 17.18 25.18
CA CYS A 353 8.86 15.87 24.96
C CYS A 353 7.85 14.80 24.52
N LEU A 354 6.67 14.76 25.14
CA LEU A 354 5.57 13.85 24.77
C LEU A 354 5.08 14.08 23.33
N ASP A 355 4.93 15.34 22.91
CA ASP A 355 4.53 15.67 21.53
C ASP A 355 5.59 15.28 20.50
N LYS A 356 6.89 15.49 20.84
CA LYS A 356 8.00 15.00 20.00
C LYS A 356 7.98 13.48 19.89
N LEU A 357 7.61 12.76 20.95
CA LEU A 357 7.47 11.30 20.92
C LEU A 357 6.27 10.84 20.09
N LYS A 358 5.12 11.55 20.13
CA LYS A 358 3.95 11.25 19.29
C LYS A 358 4.22 11.45 17.79
N ARG A 359 4.84 12.58 17.40
CA ARG A 359 5.23 12.82 16.00
C ARG A 359 6.27 11.79 15.52
N LYS A 360 7.19 11.39 16.40
CA LYS A 360 8.08 10.26 16.13
C LYS A 360 7.29 8.96 15.95
N LYS A 361 6.27 8.69 16.78
CA LYS A 361 5.44 7.47 16.70
C LYS A 361 4.69 7.33 15.37
N ALA A 362 4.05 8.40 14.87
CA ALA A 362 3.36 8.37 13.58
C ALA A 362 4.33 8.17 12.40
N ARG A 363 5.44 8.93 12.36
CA ARG A 363 6.50 8.72 11.36
C ARG A 363 7.10 7.32 11.43
N THR A 364 7.22 6.75 12.63
CA THR A 364 7.70 5.37 12.78
C THR A 364 6.70 4.34 12.26
N ALA A 365 5.40 4.62 12.20
CA ALA A 365 4.42 3.66 11.67
C ALA A 365 4.57 3.49 10.15
N LYS A 366 4.69 4.60 9.40
CA LYS A 366 4.96 4.56 7.95
C LYS A 366 6.32 3.93 7.66
N LEU A 367 7.37 4.42 8.34
CA LEU A 367 8.71 3.87 8.20
C LEU A 367 8.74 2.36 8.52
N ARG A 368 7.94 1.90 9.49
CA ARG A 368 7.80 0.47 9.78
C ARG A 368 7.14 -0.29 8.64
N ALA A 369 6.13 0.26 7.97
CA ALA A 369 5.50 -0.42 6.83
C ALA A 369 6.49 -0.61 5.67
N ASP A 370 7.23 0.44 5.31
CA ASP A 370 8.25 0.38 4.25
C ASP A 370 9.40 -0.55 4.64
N ILE A 371 9.85 -0.50 5.90
CA ILE A 371 10.87 -1.42 6.43
C ILE A 371 10.35 -2.86 6.43
N ILE A 372 9.08 -3.10 6.80
CA ILE A 372 8.47 -4.44 6.77
C ILE A 372 8.43 -4.95 5.34
N GLU A 373 8.08 -4.13 4.35
CA GLU A 373 8.10 -4.54 2.95
C GLU A 373 9.51 -4.95 2.49
N ILE A 374 10.51 -4.14 2.80
CA ILE A 374 11.91 -4.46 2.47
C ILE A 374 12.36 -5.74 3.19
N LEU A 375 12.12 -5.83 4.50
CA LEU A 375 12.49 -7.00 5.30
C LEU A 375 11.78 -8.27 4.84
N THR A 376 10.51 -8.18 4.45
CA THR A 376 9.74 -9.33 3.94
C THR A 376 10.19 -9.74 2.55
N ALA A 377 10.62 -8.79 1.69
CA ALA A 377 11.24 -9.12 0.41
C ALA A 377 12.57 -9.87 0.61
N PHE A 378 13.45 -9.38 1.48
CA PHE A 378 14.72 -10.06 1.81
C PHE A 378 14.51 -11.41 2.49
N ALA A 379 13.62 -11.47 3.48
CA ALA A 379 13.26 -12.72 4.15
C ALA A 379 12.65 -13.71 3.16
N GLY A 380 11.85 -13.24 2.21
CA GLY A 380 11.35 -14.01 1.08
C GLY A 380 12.49 -14.69 0.35
N ILE A 381 13.45 -13.91 -0.18
CA ILE A 381 14.61 -14.45 -0.91
C ILE A 381 15.36 -15.51 -0.08
N ILE A 382 15.61 -15.23 1.20
CA ILE A 382 16.29 -16.17 2.11
C ILE A 382 15.50 -17.48 2.25
N VAL A 383 14.20 -17.40 2.50
CA VAL A 383 13.31 -18.57 2.63
C VAL A 383 13.29 -19.37 1.33
N LEU A 384 13.30 -18.72 0.17
CA LEU A 384 13.34 -19.39 -1.13
C LEU A 384 14.66 -20.13 -1.38
N LEU A 385 15.79 -19.55 -0.97
CA LEU A 385 17.08 -20.25 -1.00
C LEU A 385 17.06 -21.47 -0.06
N PHE A 386 16.44 -21.38 1.12
CA PHE A 386 16.27 -22.55 1.98
C PHE A 386 15.39 -23.64 1.34
N MET A 387 14.37 -23.30 0.55
CA MET A 387 13.61 -24.29 -0.23
C MET A 387 14.47 -25.02 -1.26
N GLY A 388 15.55 -24.41 -1.74
CA GLY A 388 16.53 -25.08 -2.61
C GLY A 388 17.22 -26.28 -1.96
N ILE A 389 17.34 -26.31 -0.63
CA ILE A 389 17.88 -27.48 0.09
C ILE A 389 17.00 -28.71 -0.15
N TRP A 390 15.67 -28.52 -0.17
CA TRP A 390 14.73 -29.60 -0.49
C TRP A 390 14.81 -30.04 -1.96
N ALA A 391 15.08 -29.09 -2.87
CA ALA A 391 15.28 -29.39 -4.28
C ALA A 391 16.62 -30.06 -4.61
N ASP A 392 17.51 -30.17 -3.64
CA ASP A 392 18.86 -30.73 -3.73
C ASP A 392 19.80 -29.88 -4.62
N TYR A 393 20.55 -28.99 -3.97
CA TYR A 393 21.63 -28.19 -4.57
C TYR A 393 22.79 -29.02 -5.15
N ASN A 394 22.84 -30.34 -4.90
CA ASN A 394 23.85 -31.20 -5.50
C ASN A 394 23.41 -31.74 -6.88
N SER A 395 22.21 -31.35 -7.37
CA SER A 395 21.72 -31.80 -8.68
C SER A 395 22.57 -31.27 -9.83
N HIS A 396 23.16 -30.07 -9.64
CA HIS A 396 23.91 -29.31 -10.64
C HIS A 396 23.18 -29.23 -12.00
N SER A 397 21.86 -29.21 -11.96
CA SER A 397 21.03 -29.16 -13.16
C SER A 397 21.00 -27.75 -13.77
N VAL A 398 20.74 -27.65 -15.08
CA VAL A 398 20.54 -26.33 -15.71
C VAL A 398 19.34 -25.61 -15.10
N THR A 399 18.29 -26.36 -14.74
CA THR A 399 17.10 -25.84 -14.06
C THR A 399 17.46 -25.22 -12.71
N GLU A 400 18.31 -25.86 -11.92
CA GLU A 400 18.82 -25.32 -10.65
C GLU A 400 19.44 -23.93 -10.84
N TRP A 401 20.40 -23.80 -11.75
CA TRP A 401 21.08 -22.52 -11.99
C TRP A 401 20.14 -21.43 -12.49
N LEU A 402 19.16 -21.78 -13.33
CA LEU A 402 18.15 -20.84 -13.80
C LEU A 402 17.26 -20.34 -12.66
N VAL A 403 16.83 -21.23 -11.76
CA VAL A 403 16.01 -20.87 -10.59
C VAL A 403 16.80 -20.03 -9.59
N ILE A 404 18.05 -20.40 -9.29
CA ILE A 404 18.93 -19.61 -8.41
C ILE A 404 19.18 -18.23 -9.01
N SER A 405 19.47 -18.15 -10.31
CA SER A 405 19.67 -16.88 -11.01
C SER A 405 18.41 -16.02 -10.95
N TRP A 406 17.23 -16.62 -11.10
CA TRP A 406 15.95 -15.93 -10.97
C TRP A 406 15.74 -15.36 -9.56
N PHE A 407 16.11 -16.10 -8.50
CA PHE A 407 16.03 -15.59 -7.11
C PHE A 407 17.00 -14.44 -6.83
N LEU A 408 18.19 -14.45 -7.43
CA LEU A 408 19.24 -13.44 -7.19
C LEU A 408 19.12 -12.22 -8.11
N CYS A 409 18.46 -12.36 -9.26
CA CYS A 409 18.25 -11.28 -10.23
C CYS A 409 17.67 -9.98 -9.61
N PRO A 410 16.67 -10.03 -8.73
CA PRO A 410 16.15 -8.84 -8.04
C PRO A 410 17.20 -8.08 -7.23
N LEU A 411 18.08 -8.80 -6.51
CA LEU A 411 19.11 -8.17 -5.69
C LEU A 411 20.09 -7.39 -6.57
N LEU A 412 20.48 -7.99 -7.69
CA LEU A 412 21.34 -7.35 -8.68
C LEU A 412 20.67 -6.10 -9.25
N ILE A 413 19.41 -6.21 -9.66
CA ILE A 413 18.65 -5.09 -10.25
C ILE A 413 18.41 -3.98 -9.23
N CYS A 414 18.04 -4.30 -7.99
CA CYS A 414 17.87 -3.32 -6.93
C CYS A 414 19.19 -2.59 -6.64
N THR A 415 20.32 -3.30 -6.65
CA THR A 415 21.65 -2.71 -6.45
C THR A 415 21.98 -1.75 -7.59
N ILE A 416 21.80 -2.18 -8.85
CA ILE A 416 22.03 -1.34 -10.04
C ILE A 416 21.10 -0.12 -10.02
N SER A 417 19.81 -0.32 -9.75
CA SER A 417 18.83 0.77 -9.68
C SER A 417 19.17 1.78 -8.60
N THR A 418 19.65 1.33 -7.44
CA THR A 418 20.08 2.23 -6.35
C THR A 418 21.34 3.00 -6.74
N CYS A 419 22.34 2.33 -7.33
CA CYS A 419 23.55 2.98 -7.83
C CYS A 419 23.23 4.05 -8.88
N VAL A 420 22.36 3.72 -9.84
CA VAL A 420 21.93 4.64 -10.90
C VAL A 420 21.14 5.81 -10.32
N PHE A 421 20.23 5.58 -9.38
CA PHE A 421 19.50 6.63 -8.67
C PHE A 421 20.43 7.57 -7.92
N CYS A 422 21.50 7.06 -7.31
CA CYS A 422 22.51 7.88 -6.62
C CYS A 422 23.36 8.73 -7.58
N ILE A 423 23.59 8.25 -8.81
CA ILE A 423 24.46 8.92 -9.79
C ILE A 423 23.67 9.95 -10.62
N GLU A 424 22.43 9.64 -11.02
CA GLU A 424 21.69 10.46 -11.96
C GLU A 424 20.69 11.41 -11.30
N ARG A 425 20.75 12.68 -11.71
CA ARG A 425 19.83 13.73 -11.26
C ARG A 425 18.42 13.59 -11.83
N ASN A 426 18.21 12.72 -12.83
CA ASN A 426 16.94 12.55 -13.53
C ASN A 426 16.38 11.12 -13.35
N ALA A 427 16.09 10.75 -12.11
CA ALA A 427 15.73 9.40 -11.71
C ALA A 427 14.52 8.79 -12.45
N GLU A 428 13.55 9.59 -12.88
CA GLU A 428 12.30 9.08 -13.45
C GLU A 428 12.53 8.34 -14.78
N LYS A 429 13.21 8.98 -15.74
CA LYS A 429 13.47 8.38 -17.06
C LYS A 429 14.31 7.11 -16.95
N THR A 430 15.26 7.12 -16.03
CA THR A 430 16.21 6.02 -15.89
C THR A 430 15.58 4.83 -15.19
N THR A 431 14.65 5.08 -14.27
CA THR A 431 13.83 4.02 -13.67
C THR A 431 12.99 3.31 -14.73
N GLU A 432 12.42 4.04 -15.70
CA GLU A 432 11.66 3.42 -16.80
C GLU A 432 12.54 2.56 -17.71
N ILE A 433 13.74 3.03 -18.06
CA ILE A 433 14.68 2.27 -18.89
C ILE A 433 15.14 0.99 -18.18
N LEU A 434 15.42 1.05 -16.88
CA LEU A 434 15.83 -0.11 -16.09
C LEU A 434 14.68 -1.09 -15.83
N LEU A 435 13.43 -0.60 -15.81
CA LEU A 435 12.25 -1.44 -15.58
C LEU A 435 12.10 -2.51 -16.67
N VAL A 436 12.34 -2.18 -17.93
CA VAL A 436 12.12 -3.13 -19.04
C VAL A 436 13.04 -4.37 -18.95
N PRO A 437 14.38 -4.24 -18.87
CA PRO A 437 15.27 -5.38 -18.64
C PRO A 437 14.95 -6.11 -17.34
N SER A 438 14.55 -5.36 -16.29
CA SER A 438 14.18 -5.96 -15.02
C SER A 438 12.98 -6.89 -15.10
N LEU A 439 12.09 -6.72 -16.09
CA LEU A 439 10.94 -7.62 -16.25
C LEU A 439 11.27 -8.76 -17.20
N ILE A 440 12.01 -8.49 -18.28
CA ILE A 440 12.30 -9.49 -19.33
C ILE A 440 13.25 -10.57 -18.83
N ILE A 441 14.34 -10.21 -18.14
CA ILE A 441 15.38 -11.17 -17.75
C ILE A 441 14.83 -12.23 -16.79
N PRO A 442 14.20 -11.88 -15.65
CA PRO A 442 13.71 -12.89 -14.71
C PRO A 442 12.49 -13.64 -15.26
N PHE A 443 11.64 -13.01 -16.09
CA PHE A 443 10.59 -13.72 -16.81
C PHE A 443 11.17 -14.79 -17.75
N GLY A 444 12.23 -14.45 -18.46
CA GLY A 444 13.01 -15.38 -19.26
C GLY A 444 13.56 -16.53 -18.43
N LEU A 445 14.19 -16.26 -17.29
CA LEU A 445 14.75 -17.28 -16.41
C LEU A 445 13.69 -18.25 -15.88
N VAL A 446 12.56 -17.75 -15.38
CA VAL A 446 11.49 -18.60 -14.83
C VAL A 446 10.82 -19.45 -15.91
N THR A 447 10.57 -18.89 -17.09
CA THR A 447 10.02 -19.64 -18.24
C THR A 447 11.00 -20.69 -18.74
N SER A 448 12.30 -20.38 -18.81
CA SER A 448 13.37 -21.33 -19.14
C SER A 448 13.38 -22.52 -18.18
N ALA A 449 13.42 -22.22 -16.88
CA ALA A 449 13.53 -23.21 -15.83
C ALA A 449 12.34 -24.16 -15.88
N THR A 450 11.15 -23.58 -16.06
CA THR A 450 9.89 -24.32 -16.22
C THR A 450 9.96 -25.27 -17.43
N VAL A 451 10.28 -24.75 -18.63
CA VAL A 451 10.32 -25.58 -19.85
C VAL A 451 11.36 -26.69 -19.74
N ILE A 452 12.58 -26.37 -19.30
CA ILE A 452 13.69 -27.34 -19.20
C ILE A 452 13.43 -28.38 -18.11
N GLY A 453 12.82 -27.98 -17.00
CA GLY A 453 12.54 -28.91 -15.90
C GLY A 453 11.36 -29.85 -16.15
N TYR A 454 10.51 -29.55 -17.13
CA TYR A 454 9.46 -30.46 -17.62
C TYR A 454 9.88 -31.37 -18.77
N LEU A 455 11.07 -31.17 -19.35
CA LEU A 455 11.55 -32.08 -20.38
C LEU A 455 11.77 -33.47 -19.79
N PRO A 456 11.19 -34.54 -20.38
CA PRO A 456 11.34 -35.89 -19.86
C PRO A 456 12.81 -36.30 -19.76
N ASN A 457 13.18 -37.02 -18.69
CA ASN A 457 14.57 -37.44 -18.41
C ASN A 457 15.26 -38.14 -19.60
N LYS A 458 14.48 -38.83 -20.44
CA LYS A 458 14.99 -39.49 -21.67
C LYS A 458 15.67 -38.51 -22.65
N TYR A 459 15.27 -37.24 -22.66
CA TYR A 459 15.86 -36.20 -23.50
C TYR A 459 17.05 -35.48 -22.84
N ARG A 460 17.22 -35.65 -21.52
CA ARG A 460 18.25 -34.95 -20.73
C ARG A 460 19.62 -35.63 -20.81
N GLY A 461 19.67 -36.96 -20.90
CA GLY A 461 20.91 -37.73 -20.69
C GLY A 461 21.82 -37.99 -21.90
N ARG A 462 21.44 -37.63 -23.14
CA ARG A 462 22.17 -38.11 -24.34
C ARG A 462 22.93 -37.05 -25.14
N ASN A 463 22.71 -35.75 -24.92
CA ASN A 463 23.39 -34.65 -25.61
C ASN A 463 23.36 -33.37 -24.76
N GLN A 464 23.86 -33.44 -23.53
CA GLN A 464 23.78 -32.33 -22.58
C GLN A 464 24.44 -31.04 -23.13
N GLY A 465 25.55 -31.15 -23.87
CA GLY A 465 26.21 -29.99 -24.50
C GLY A 465 25.41 -29.34 -25.63
N ALA A 466 24.93 -30.12 -26.60
CA ALA A 466 24.23 -29.59 -27.78
C ALA A 466 22.78 -29.16 -27.48
N ASN A 467 22.10 -29.87 -26.57
CA ASN A 467 20.72 -29.55 -26.20
C ASN A 467 20.65 -28.25 -25.38
N ASN A 468 21.64 -27.99 -24.53
CA ASN A 468 21.74 -26.73 -23.78
C ASN A 468 21.88 -25.53 -24.73
N ALA A 469 22.73 -25.62 -25.75
CA ALA A 469 22.87 -24.57 -26.75
C ALA A 469 21.54 -24.33 -27.50
N SER A 470 20.85 -25.37 -27.94
CA SER A 470 19.57 -25.22 -28.66
C SER A 470 18.44 -24.63 -27.79
N ALA A 471 18.38 -25.02 -26.51
CA ALA A 471 17.40 -24.51 -25.56
C ALA A 471 17.68 -23.03 -25.26
N VAL A 472 18.96 -22.65 -25.09
CA VAL A 472 19.39 -21.26 -24.94
C VAL A 472 19.01 -20.44 -26.18
N TRP A 473 19.24 -20.95 -27.40
CA TRP A 473 18.85 -20.25 -28.63
C TRP A 473 17.34 -20.11 -28.79
N ALA A 474 16.55 -21.14 -28.49
CA ALA A 474 15.09 -21.06 -28.50
C ALA A 474 14.57 -20.05 -27.47
N LEU A 475 15.26 -19.94 -26.34
CA LEU A 475 14.93 -18.99 -25.31
C LEU A 475 15.29 -17.55 -25.68
N ILE A 476 16.47 -17.32 -26.26
CA ILE A 476 16.87 -16.02 -26.81
C ILE A 476 15.87 -15.59 -27.89
N TRP A 477 15.44 -16.51 -28.74
CA TRP A 477 14.41 -16.24 -29.74
C TRP A 477 13.07 -15.87 -29.10
N PHE A 478 12.60 -16.62 -28.11
CA PHE A 478 11.35 -16.34 -27.40
C PHE A 478 11.42 -14.99 -26.65
N GLN A 479 12.52 -14.71 -25.95
CA GLN A 479 12.75 -13.43 -25.29
C GLN A 479 12.69 -12.28 -26.30
N ASN A 480 13.36 -12.41 -27.46
CA ASN A 480 13.30 -11.42 -28.53
C ASN A 480 11.88 -11.21 -29.06
N CYS A 481 11.08 -12.27 -29.19
CA CYS A 481 9.67 -12.17 -29.56
C CYS A 481 8.84 -11.43 -28.51
N VAL A 482 9.02 -11.75 -27.21
CA VAL A 482 8.33 -11.07 -26.11
C VAL A 482 8.74 -9.60 -26.02
N VAL A 483 10.03 -9.28 -26.17
CA VAL A 483 10.52 -7.89 -26.22
C VAL A 483 9.84 -7.13 -27.35
N ARG A 484 9.77 -7.72 -28.55
CA ARG A 484 9.09 -7.09 -29.70
C ARG A 484 7.60 -6.84 -29.41
N LEU A 485 6.91 -7.79 -28.79
CA LEU A 485 5.48 -7.68 -28.44
C LEU A 485 5.23 -6.61 -27.36
N LEU A 486 6.08 -6.55 -26.32
CA LEU A 486 5.97 -5.53 -25.28
C LEU A 486 6.26 -4.14 -25.86
N LEU A 487 7.28 -4.04 -26.72
CA LEU A 487 7.62 -2.77 -27.38
C LEU A 487 6.52 -2.29 -28.33
N SER A 488 5.87 -3.18 -29.10
CA SER A 488 4.78 -2.79 -29.98
C SER A 488 3.60 -2.19 -29.21
N HIS A 489 3.25 -2.77 -28.05
CA HIS A 489 2.19 -2.21 -27.20
C HIS A 489 2.59 -0.88 -26.53
N THR A 490 3.86 -0.70 -26.16
CA THR A 490 4.32 0.60 -25.64
C THR A 490 4.30 1.69 -26.71
N GLN A 491 4.59 1.38 -27.97
CA GLN A 491 4.50 2.37 -29.06
C GLN A 491 3.06 2.81 -29.31
N GLU A 492 2.09 1.88 -29.34
CA GLU A 492 0.67 2.22 -29.51
C GLU A 492 0.13 3.04 -28.33
N GLY A 493 0.51 2.70 -27.10
CA GLY A 493 0.11 3.45 -25.90
C GLY A 493 0.65 4.88 -25.89
N VAL A 494 1.92 5.07 -26.26
CA VAL A 494 2.57 6.39 -26.34
C VAL A 494 2.02 7.24 -27.49
N VAL A 495 1.68 6.63 -28.63
CA VAL A 495 1.02 7.33 -29.73
C VAL A 495 -0.36 7.83 -29.30
N SER A 496 -1.16 7.00 -28.61
CA SER A 496 -2.49 7.43 -28.14
C SER A 496 -2.41 8.54 -27.07
N MET A 497 -1.45 8.48 -26.14
CA MET A 497 -1.26 9.54 -25.15
C MET A 497 -0.84 10.87 -25.78
N ASN A 498 0.01 10.83 -26.81
CA ASN A 498 0.41 12.03 -27.55
C ASN A 498 -0.74 12.62 -28.38
N GLU A 499 -1.57 11.78 -29.00
CA GLU A 499 -2.77 12.24 -29.73
C GLU A 499 -3.79 12.89 -28.78
N ILE A 500 -4.01 12.31 -27.59
CA ILE A 500 -4.91 12.88 -26.56
C ILE A 500 -4.38 14.25 -26.08
N GLN A 501 -3.05 14.38 -25.87
CA GLN A 501 -2.45 15.68 -25.52
C GLN A 501 -2.58 16.72 -26.64
N ILE A 502 -2.41 16.33 -27.92
CA ILE A 502 -2.52 17.25 -29.06
C ILE A 502 -3.96 17.72 -29.26
N VAL A 503 -4.95 16.83 -29.10
CA VAL A 503 -6.37 17.20 -29.22
C VAL A 503 -6.81 18.11 -28.06
N SER A 504 -6.31 17.88 -26.85
CA SER A 504 -6.59 18.76 -25.70
C SER A 504 -5.96 20.16 -25.83
N LEU A 505 -4.84 20.30 -26.54
CA LEU A 505 -4.15 21.59 -26.72
C LEU A 505 -4.77 22.46 -27.83
N ASN A 506 -5.54 21.89 -28.74
CA ASN A 506 -6.16 22.63 -29.85
C ASN A 506 -7.50 23.29 -29.50
N ASN A 507 -8.08 23.02 -28.32
CA ASN A 507 -9.38 23.57 -27.94
C ASN A 507 -9.34 24.78 -27.00
N ASP A 508 -8.17 25.22 -26.54
CA ASP A 508 -8.06 26.44 -25.74
C ASP A 508 -7.44 27.60 -26.52
N SER A 509 -8.24 28.66 -26.61
CA SER A 509 -8.01 29.93 -27.27
C SER A 509 -6.62 30.55 -27.03
N ALA A 510 -6.11 31.13 -28.12
CA ALA A 510 -4.88 31.89 -28.23
C ALA A 510 -4.63 32.87 -27.08
N SER A 511 -3.59 32.59 -26.27
CA SER A 511 -2.74 33.64 -25.70
C SER A 511 -1.32 33.11 -25.53
N SER A 512 -0.37 33.97 -25.84
CA SER A 512 1.06 33.73 -26.00
C SER A 512 1.71 32.96 -24.85
N LEU A 513 2.25 31.76 -25.13
CA LEU A 513 3.20 31.09 -24.25
C LEU A 513 4.33 30.48 -25.07
N SER A 514 5.57 30.77 -24.69
CA SER A 514 6.80 30.33 -25.34
C SER A 514 6.86 28.81 -25.42
N ALA A 515 6.93 28.28 -26.65
CA ALA A 515 7.10 26.87 -26.91
C ALA A 515 8.46 26.36 -26.42
N THR A 516 8.50 25.76 -25.23
CA THR A 516 9.58 24.85 -24.84
C THR A 516 9.43 23.59 -25.67
N LYS A 517 10.29 23.45 -26.70
CA LYS A 517 10.45 22.21 -27.49
C LYS A 517 10.72 21.04 -26.54
N SER A 518 9.70 20.24 -26.24
CA SER A 518 9.88 18.91 -25.66
C SER A 518 10.67 18.08 -26.65
N LYS A 519 11.90 17.68 -26.27
CA LYS A 519 12.69 16.73 -27.06
C LYS A 519 11.95 15.40 -27.04
N SER A 520 11.34 15.04 -28.16
CA SER A 520 10.84 13.69 -28.41
C SER A 520 12.01 12.71 -28.32
N ILE A 521 11.82 11.63 -27.57
CA ILE A 521 12.81 10.56 -27.45
C ILE A 521 12.81 9.80 -28.77
N ASN A 522 13.97 9.72 -29.44
CA ASN A 522 14.12 8.88 -30.62
C ASN A 522 14.23 7.42 -30.16
N PHE A 523 13.09 6.74 -30.03
CA PHE A 523 13.00 5.34 -29.61
C PHE A 523 13.86 4.39 -30.47
N THR A 524 14.18 4.78 -31.71
CA THR A 524 15.13 4.08 -32.57
C THR A 524 16.53 4.02 -31.97
N GLU A 525 17.01 5.10 -31.34
CA GLU A 525 18.33 5.13 -30.68
C GLU A 525 18.34 4.33 -29.37
N LEU A 526 17.22 4.32 -28.64
CA LEU A 526 17.04 3.46 -27.46
C LEU A 526 17.05 1.97 -27.87
N PHE A 527 16.37 1.64 -28.98
CA PHE A 527 16.37 0.30 -29.59
C PHE A 527 17.78 -0.16 -30.02
N TYR A 528 18.57 0.72 -30.65
CA TYR A 528 19.96 0.42 -30.99
C TYR A 528 20.82 0.24 -29.73
N SER A 529 20.61 1.06 -28.69
CA SER A 529 21.37 0.99 -27.44
C SER A 529 21.09 -0.29 -26.65
N ILE A 530 19.82 -0.73 -26.56
CA ILE A 530 19.44 -1.97 -25.86
C ILE A 530 19.95 -3.21 -26.61
N ASN A 531 19.79 -3.26 -27.94
CA ASN A 531 20.34 -4.37 -28.75
C ASN A 531 21.86 -4.42 -28.69
N THR A 532 22.53 -3.27 -28.68
CA THR A 532 23.98 -3.19 -28.55
C THR A 532 24.44 -3.66 -27.16
N LEU A 533 23.71 -3.35 -26.09
CA LEU A 533 24.01 -3.86 -24.75
C LEU A 533 23.84 -5.38 -24.66
N PHE A 534 22.77 -5.94 -25.27
CA PHE A 534 22.53 -7.39 -25.31
C PHE A 534 23.56 -8.16 -26.15
N PHE A 535 24.07 -7.55 -27.24
CA PHE A 535 25.11 -8.15 -28.06
C PHE A 535 26.52 -8.00 -27.46
N ILE A 536 26.80 -6.92 -26.73
CA ILE A 536 28.14 -6.68 -26.15
C ILE A 536 28.33 -7.39 -24.79
N TYR A 537 27.26 -7.64 -24.03
CA TYR A 537 27.33 -8.23 -22.68
C TYR A 537 26.65 -9.61 -22.56
N SER A 538 26.58 -10.40 -23.63
CA SER A 538 26.32 -11.84 -23.47
C SER A 538 27.53 -12.49 -22.78
N PRO A 539 27.45 -12.94 -21.51
CA PRO A 539 28.59 -13.55 -20.82
C PRO A 539 28.95 -14.92 -21.41
N PHE A 540 28.18 -15.42 -22.38
CA PHE A 540 28.28 -16.77 -22.91
C PHE A 540 29.27 -16.92 -24.07
N GLU A 541 29.77 -15.83 -24.68
CA GLU A 541 30.87 -15.92 -25.65
C GLU A 541 32.27 -15.92 -24.99
N LEU A 542 32.39 -15.55 -23.72
CA LEU A 542 33.67 -15.63 -22.99
C LEU A 542 33.89 -16.97 -22.26
N LEU A 543 32.86 -17.83 -22.23
CA LEU A 543 32.83 -19.13 -21.54
C LEU A 543 32.58 -20.32 -22.47
N ALA A 544 32.49 -20.08 -23.78
CA ALA A 544 32.59 -21.09 -24.83
C ALA A 544 34.02 -21.06 -25.41
#